data_AF-D2Q2C9-F1
#
_entry.id   AF-D2Q2C9-F1
#
_cell.length_a   1.000
_cell.length_b   1.000
_cell.length_c   1.000
_cell.angle_alpha   90.00
_cell.angle_beta   90.00
_cell.angle_gamma   90.00
#
_symmetry.space_group_name_H-M   'P 1'
#
loop_
_entity.id
_entity.type
_entity.pdbx_description
1 polymer ?
#
loop_
_entity_poly.entity_id
_entity_poly.type
_entity_poly.pdbx_seq_one_letter_code
_entity_poly.pdbx_strand_id
1 'polypeptide(L)'
;MSARSRCLAALLLALLAVVPAGPAHAVTPELPDQIAAAWRQDPIYVEPAMRPAFPRSELDRIRAASAAAGFGVYVAILPRDGFDRERYAEFPTLLQGRVGQPGLYLVWTVSDEYWSGDELLVRAGGLKGRSLTRVQVDDEQDNKIVTDRPAPRIVRTIQQAGTAYDGRPLPDVPASDLKESAQRERSGPSATDKEDRAAFTGMGIGGLAGFLLVLILVLRSWKHRPAPSRRRTSGRSRELPAQAASSAAEVKLSTVTSQADRWIPKAGRALRALEKQVLAASRAGDDADAARRERTRARLDRRDDAGARLEAARTLRKAEPDDVLAVTGAFVLARQAFQVAEGNDLLPPCFFDPTHPSGTMTAAWADDTEVPACKTCAQTVSRGETPLGLRVAPAGGLFGIDRTPVPYWTLDPENPMVATGFGALSDDLAERVERIYGGVR
;
A
#
# COMPACT_ATOMS: atom_id res chain seq x y z
N MET A 1 30.80 -2.85 82.51
CA MET A 1 31.40 -1.74 81.73
C MET A 1 30.45 -0.56 81.75
N SER A 2 30.99 0.59 82.17
CA SER A 2 30.29 1.70 82.82
C SER A 2 29.37 2.50 81.89
N ALA A 3 28.45 3.29 82.46
CA ALA A 3 27.58 4.23 81.75
C ALA A 3 28.33 5.15 80.76
N ARG A 4 29.63 5.38 80.99
CA ARG A 4 30.52 6.14 80.10
C ARG A 4 30.76 5.47 78.74
N SER A 5 30.79 4.13 78.68
CA SER A 5 30.92 3.40 77.41
C SER A 5 29.65 3.41 76.55
N ARG A 6 28.47 3.64 77.14
CA ARG A 6 27.21 3.78 76.39
C ARG A 6 27.03 5.19 75.83
N CYS A 7 27.50 6.23 76.53
CA CYS A 7 27.51 7.59 76.00
C CYS A 7 28.47 7.77 74.81
N LEU A 8 29.63 7.11 74.83
CA LEU A 8 30.60 7.19 73.73
C LEU A 8 30.10 6.47 72.45
N ALA A 9 29.41 5.34 72.60
CA ALA A 9 28.78 4.65 71.46
C ALA A 9 27.59 5.45 70.89
N ALA A 10 26.81 6.12 71.74
CA ALA A 10 25.70 6.97 71.30
C ALA A 10 26.18 8.25 70.58
N LEU A 11 27.32 8.83 71.01
CA LEU A 11 27.89 10.01 70.36
C LEU A 11 28.53 9.68 69.01
N LEU A 12 29.14 8.49 68.86
CA LEU A 12 29.66 8.01 67.57
C LEU A 12 28.54 7.65 66.58
N LEU A 13 27.39 7.13 67.05
CA LEU A 13 26.22 6.92 66.18
C LEU A 13 25.50 8.23 65.81
N ALA A 14 25.52 9.24 66.68
CA ALA A 14 24.96 10.56 66.37
C ALA A 14 25.85 11.36 65.40
N LEU A 15 27.17 11.13 65.38
CA LEU A 15 28.09 11.80 64.45
C LEU A 15 28.08 11.19 63.03
N LEU A 16 27.63 9.94 62.85
CA LEU A 16 27.45 9.33 61.53
C LEU A 16 26.11 9.63 60.85
N ALA A 17 25.16 10.28 61.56
CA ALA A 17 23.83 10.57 61.04
C ALA A 17 23.71 11.95 60.36
N VAL A 18 24.79 12.73 60.29
CA VAL A 18 24.82 14.01 59.58
C VAL A 18 25.77 13.90 58.38
N VAL A 19 25.43 13.01 57.46
CA VAL A 19 25.82 13.19 56.06
C VAL A 19 24.83 14.22 55.51
N PRO A 20 25.25 15.44 55.12
CA PRO A 20 24.36 16.30 54.38
C PRO A 20 23.99 15.54 53.10
N ALA A 21 22.72 15.17 52.97
CA ALA A 21 22.17 14.79 51.68
C ALA A 21 22.35 16.03 50.80
N GLY A 22 23.44 16.06 50.04
CA GLY A 22 23.62 17.06 49.00
C GLY A 22 22.37 17.05 48.12
N PRO A 23 21.95 18.19 47.56
CA PRO A 23 20.83 18.20 46.64
C PRO A 23 21.12 17.11 45.61
N ALA A 24 20.24 16.11 45.54
CA ALA A 24 20.24 15.17 44.44
C ALA A 24 20.22 16.07 43.21
N HIS A 25 21.32 16.10 42.46
CA HIS A 25 21.36 16.79 41.19
C HIS A 25 20.35 16.02 40.36
N ALA A 26 19.11 16.51 40.32
CA ALA A 26 18.13 16.03 39.39
C ALA A 26 18.80 16.23 38.04
N VAL A 27 19.26 15.13 37.44
CA VAL A 27 19.83 15.13 36.11
C VAL A 27 18.82 15.86 35.26
N THR A 28 19.16 17.08 34.82
CA THR A 28 18.28 17.83 33.93
C THR A 28 18.09 16.93 32.72
N PRO A 29 16.86 16.47 32.44
CA PRO A 29 16.63 15.54 31.34
C PRO A 29 17.19 16.16 30.06
N GLU A 30 17.81 15.36 29.21
CA GLU A 30 18.28 15.86 27.92
C GLU A 30 17.07 16.35 27.11
N LEU A 31 17.27 17.33 26.22
CA LEU A 31 16.15 17.92 25.47
C LEU A 31 15.27 16.85 24.75
N PRO A 32 15.82 15.79 24.12
CA PRO A 32 14.99 14.73 23.56
C PRO A 32 14.10 14.01 24.58
N ASP A 33 14.58 13.82 25.81
CA ASP A 33 13.78 13.23 26.90
C ASP A 33 12.66 14.17 27.34
N GLN A 34 12.94 15.47 27.39
CA GLN A 34 11.94 16.50 27.70
C GLN A 34 10.82 16.53 26.66
N ILE A 35 11.18 16.54 25.37
CA ILE A 35 10.21 16.54 24.26
C ILE A 35 9.40 15.25 24.27
N ALA A 36 10.05 14.08 24.38
CA ALA A 36 9.35 12.81 24.42
C ALA A 36 8.40 12.69 25.62
N ALA A 37 8.77 13.24 26.78
CA ALA A 37 7.89 13.31 27.94
C ALA A 37 6.72 14.27 27.71
N ALA A 38 6.94 15.43 27.09
CA ALA A 38 5.91 16.39 26.75
C ALA A 38 4.88 15.84 25.75
N TRP A 39 5.34 15.08 24.76
CA TRP A 39 4.50 14.42 23.77
C TRP A 39 3.55 13.35 24.33
N ARG A 40 3.75 12.89 25.58
CA ARG A 40 2.76 12.08 26.28
C ARG A 40 1.48 12.86 26.63
N GLN A 41 1.55 14.19 26.64
CA GLN A 41 0.44 15.08 26.98
C GLN A 41 -0.07 15.86 25.77
N ASP A 42 0.82 16.49 25.01
CA ASP A 42 0.51 17.21 23.77
C ASP A 42 1.55 16.80 22.71
N PRO A 43 1.16 16.10 21.62
CA PRO A 43 2.10 15.66 20.59
C PRO A 43 2.70 16.82 19.77
N ILE A 44 2.31 18.07 20.06
CA ILE A 44 2.94 19.27 19.51
C ILE A 44 3.70 20.00 20.62
N TYR A 45 5.02 19.93 20.53
CA TYR A 45 5.95 20.64 21.40
C TYR A 45 6.42 21.92 20.71
N VAL A 46 6.32 23.04 21.42
CA VAL A 46 6.93 24.32 21.02
C VAL A 46 7.81 24.73 22.18
N GLU A 47 9.08 25.02 21.89
CA GLU A 47 10.02 25.47 22.91
C GLU A 47 9.44 26.63 23.72
N PRO A 48 9.45 26.58 25.07
CA PRO A 48 8.80 27.57 25.93
C PRO A 48 9.20 29.02 25.61
N ALA A 49 10.46 29.26 25.23
CA ALA A 49 10.96 30.58 24.87
C ALA A 49 10.30 31.15 23.58
N MET A 50 9.89 30.29 22.65
CA MET A 50 9.28 30.70 21.38
C MET A 50 7.75 30.82 21.47
N ARG A 51 7.13 30.19 22.47
CA ARG A 51 5.67 30.10 22.61
C ARG A 51 4.94 31.45 22.61
N PRO A 52 5.45 32.54 23.22
CA PRO A 52 4.77 33.85 23.18
C PRO A 52 4.75 34.49 21.78
N ALA A 53 5.76 34.21 20.96
CA ALA A 53 5.92 34.78 19.63
C ALA A 53 5.26 33.92 18.53
N PHE A 54 4.94 32.66 18.82
CA PHE A 54 4.38 31.75 17.83
C PHE A 54 2.88 32.05 17.57
N PRO A 55 2.46 32.30 16.31
CA PRO A 55 1.07 32.63 16.01
C PRO A 55 0.10 31.48 16.37
N ARG A 56 -0.92 31.77 17.18
CA ARG A 56 -1.92 30.77 17.61
C ARG A 56 -2.65 30.13 16.42
N SER A 57 -3.01 30.92 15.43
CA SER A 57 -3.67 30.45 14.21
C SER A 57 -2.83 29.43 13.44
N GLU A 58 -1.51 29.53 13.46
CA GLU A 58 -0.62 28.57 12.80
C GLU A 58 -0.56 27.24 13.58
N LEU A 59 -0.52 27.29 14.92
CA LEU A 59 -0.61 26.08 15.76
C LEU A 59 -1.93 25.35 15.57
N ASP A 60 -3.04 26.09 15.52
CA ASP A 60 -4.37 25.51 15.36
C ASP A 60 -4.49 24.78 14.00
N ARG A 61 -3.85 25.29 12.95
CA ARG A 61 -3.78 24.62 11.64
C ARG A 61 -2.96 23.32 11.70
N ILE A 62 -1.80 23.33 12.36
CA ILE A 62 -0.98 22.13 12.52
C ILE A 62 -1.73 21.07 13.32
N ARG A 63 -2.43 21.48 14.40
CA ARG A 63 -3.31 20.59 15.18
C ARG A 63 -4.41 19.98 14.34
N ALA A 64 -5.10 20.80 13.55
CA ALA A 64 -6.17 20.32 12.67
C ALA A 64 -5.65 19.31 11.64
N ALA A 65 -4.50 19.57 11.01
CA ALA A 65 -3.89 18.63 10.06
C ALA A 65 -3.43 17.34 10.74
N SER A 66 -2.81 17.44 11.92
CA SER A 66 -2.36 16.28 12.71
C SER A 66 -3.53 15.40 13.11
N ALA A 67 -4.64 16.00 13.55
CA ALA A 67 -5.86 15.29 13.90
C ALA A 67 -6.52 14.61 12.68
N ALA A 68 -6.39 15.20 11.49
CA ALA A 68 -6.94 14.65 10.25
C ALA A 68 -6.08 13.54 9.62
N ALA A 69 -4.82 13.39 10.05
CA ALA A 69 -3.85 12.49 9.43
C ALA A 69 -4.19 11.00 9.57
N GLY A 70 -4.87 10.61 10.66
CA GLY A 70 -5.25 9.22 10.91
C GLY A 70 -4.10 8.29 11.38
N PHE A 71 -2.93 8.85 11.67
CA PHE A 71 -1.79 8.19 12.32
C PHE A 71 -1.15 9.14 13.33
N GLY A 72 -0.28 8.64 14.21
CA GLY A 72 0.40 9.48 15.20
C GLY A 72 1.24 10.57 14.51
N VAL A 73 1.03 11.84 14.83
CA VAL A 73 1.83 12.95 14.32
C VAL A 73 2.44 13.68 15.52
N TYR A 74 3.76 13.66 15.60
CA TYR A 74 4.54 14.27 16.66
C TYR A 74 5.34 15.43 16.05
N VAL A 75 5.13 16.64 16.56
CA VAL A 75 5.77 17.86 16.04
C VAL A 75 6.56 18.51 17.16
N ALA A 76 7.83 18.82 16.91
CA ALA A 76 8.66 19.63 17.79
C ALA A 76 9.13 20.87 17.03
N ILE A 77 8.92 22.05 17.62
CA ILE A 77 9.35 23.33 17.07
C ILE A 77 10.41 23.91 18.02
N LEU A 78 11.63 24.03 17.50
CA LEU A 78 12.84 24.35 18.24
C LEU A 78 13.53 25.61 17.68
N PRO A 79 14.21 26.40 18.50
CA PRO A 79 15.03 27.50 18.03
C PRO A 79 16.21 26.94 17.22
N ARG A 80 16.65 27.64 16.18
CA ARG A 80 17.75 27.18 15.33
C ARG A 80 19.11 27.25 16.06
N ASP A 81 19.28 28.26 16.90
CA ASP A 81 20.49 28.51 17.67
C ASP A 81 20.70 27.48 18.79
N GLY A 82 21.95 27.03 18.97
CA GLY A 82 22.35 26.12 20.06
C GLY A 82 22.54 24.64 19.69
N PHE A 83 22.45 24.29 18.41
CA PHE A 83 22.60 22.90 17.95
C PHE A 83 23.32 22.83 16.60
N ASP A 84 24.19 21.84 16.44
CA ASP A 84 24.84 21.55 15.17
C ASP A 84 23.88 20.84 14.20
N ARG A 85 23.96 21.16 12.91
CA ARG A 85 23.08 20.64 11.85
C ARG A 85 22.98 19.11 11.81
N GLU A 86 24.10 18.43 12.05
CA GLU A 86 24.19 16.97 12.08
C GLU A 86 23.38 16.38 13.24
N ARG A 87 23.31 17.08 14.38
CA ARG A 87 22.53 16.65 15.54
C ARG A 87 21.02 16.76 15.28
N TYR A 88 20.56 17.70 14.47
CA TYR A 88 19.14 17.88 14.13
C TYR A 88 18.57 16.81 13.20
N ALA A 89 19.34 16.38 12.20
CA ALA A 89 18.87 15.38 11.25
C ALA A 89 18.53 14.04 11.92
N GLU A 90 19.19 13.72 13.04
CA GLU A 90 18.95 12.50 13.80
C GLU A 90 17.85 12.64 14.87
N PHE A 91 17.40 13.86 15.17
CA PHE A 91 16.43 14.11 16.25
C PHE A 91 15.10 13.38 16.08
N PRO A 92 14.45 13.35 14.89
CA PRO A 92 13.23 12.56 14.68
C PRO A 92 13.42 11.08 15.05
N THR A 93 14.58 10.50 14.73
CA THR A 93 14.95 9.12 15.05
C THR A 93 15.17 8.92 16.55
N LEU A 94 15.90 9.83 17.20
CA LEU A 94 16.14 9.79 18.64
C LEU A 94 14.86 9.92 19.46
N LEU A 95 13.92 10.75 18.98
CA LEU A 95 12.61 10.94 19.58
C LEU A 95 11.71 9.73 19.34
N GLN A 96 11.72 9.15 18.15
CA GLN A 96 11.02 7.90 17.89
C GLN A 96 11.50 6.76 18.79
N GLY A 97 12.81 6.64 19.02
CA GLY A 97 13.35 5.63 19.93
C GLY A 97 12.90 5.80 21.39
N ARG A 98 12.56 7.02 21.82
CA ARG A 98 12.07 7.33 23.18
C ARG A 98 10.56 7.17 23.33
N VAL A 99 9.82 7.52 22.29
CA VAL A 99 8.36 7.45 22.27
C VAL A 99 7.90 6.03 22.00
N GLY A 100 8.60 5.31 21.11
CA GLY A 100 8.32 3.91 20.79
C GLY A 100 7.01 3.68 20.04
N GLN A 101 6.36 4.74 19.55
CA GLN A 101 5.11 4.66 18.82
C GLN A 101 5.32 4.79 17.30
N PRO A 102 4.51 4.15 16.47
CA PRO A 102 4.44 4.45 15.05
C PRO A 102 3.82 5.84 14.83
N GLY A 103 4.27 6.55 13.80
CA GLY A 103 3.79 7.88 13.45
C GLY A 103 4.77 8.69 12.62
N LEU A 104 4.35 9.88 12.20
CA LEU A 104 5.21 10.92 11.64
C LEU A 104 5.83 11.73 12.77
N TYR A 105 7.15 11.83 12.77
CA TYR A 105 7.95 12.63 13.67
C TYR A 105 8.51 13.80 12.88
N LEU A 106 8.13 15.02 13.24
CA LEU A 106 8.56 16.27 12.62
C LEU A 106 9.35 17.09 13.63
N VAL A 107 10.55 17.52 13.25
CA VAL A 107 11.38 18.42 14.05
C VAL A 107 11.71 19.63 13.21
N TRP A 108 11.18 20.79 13.59
CA TRP A 108 11.29 22.05 12.86
C TRP A 108 12.17 23.02 13.63
N THR A 109 13.16 23.58 12.94
CA THR A 109 14.03 24.64 13.44
C THR A 109 13.61 25.98 12.88
N VAL A 110 13.60 26.99 13.76
CA VAL A 110 13.04 28.31 13.48
C VAL A 110 14.05 29.41 13.77
N SER A 111 14.12 30.37 12.85
CA SER A 111 14.76 31.67 13.04
C SER A 111 14.03 32.71 12.18
N ASP A 112 14.35 33.99 12.35
CA ASP A 112 13.64 35.11 11.69
C ASP A 112 13.58 34.99 10.16
N GLU A 113 14.61 34.41 9.52
CA GLU A 113 14.73 34.30 8.07
C GLU A 113 14.70 32.86 7.54
N TYR A 114 14.62 31.87 8.43
CA TYR A 114 14.85 30.48 8.04
C TYR A 114 13.98 29.52 8.84
N TRP A 115 13.21 28.72 8.09
CA TRP A 115 12.35 27.65 8.57
C TRP A 115 12.72 26.38 7.83
N SER A 116 13.11 25.35 8.57
CA SER A 116 13.40 24.04 8.01
C SER A 116 13.02 22.96 9.01
N GLY A 117 12.67 21.78 8.51
CA GLY A 117 12.41 20.64 9.35
C GLY A 117 12.99 19.37 8.78
N ASP A 118 13.16 18.41 9.68
CA ASP A 118 13.45 17.02 9.38
C ASP A 118 12.23 16.18 9.75
N GLU A 119 11.97 15.17 8.93
CA GLU A 119 10.81 14.29 9.07
C GLU A 119 11.20 12.81 9.09
N LEU A 120 10.47 12.04 9.90
CA LEU A 120 10.58 10.59 9.94
C LEU A 120 9.18 9.98 10.03
N LEU A 121 8.79 9.19 9.04
CA LEU A 121 7.53 8.44 9.07
C LEU A 121 7.81 6.99 9.47
N VAL A 122 7.34 6.60 10.66
CA VAL A 122 7.39 5.22 11.18
C VAL A 122 5.99 4.61 11.16
N ARG A 123 5.85 3.36 10.71
CA ARG A 123 4.57 2.65 10.59
C ARG A 123 4.53 1.45 11.53
N ALA A 124 3.36 1.14 12.09
CA ALA A 124 3.15 0.05 13.05
C ALA A 124 3.42 -1.33 12.43
N GLY A 125 3.11 -1.46 11.14
CA GLY A 125 3.34 -2.64 10.32
C GLY A 125 4.06 -2.25 9.02
N GLY A 126 4.87 -3.17 8.53
CA GLY A 126 5.74 -2.96 7.39
C GLY A 126 4.98 -2.61 6.12
N LEU A 127 4.99 -1.30 5.83
CA LEU A 127 4.43 -0.55 4.71
C LEU A 127 2.92 -0.71 4.47
N LYS A 128 2.24 0.44 4.48
CA LYS A 128 1.29 0.79 3.42
C LYS A 128 1.70 2.16 2.86
N GLY A 129 1.89 2.26 1.53
CA GLY A 129 2.07 3.52 0.78
C GLY A 129 3.50 3.88 0.31
N ARG A 130 3.60 4.93 -0.51
CA ARG A 130 4.85 5.48 -1.09
C ARG A 130 5.81 5.93 0.03
N SER A 131 7.12 6.01 -0.19
CA SER A 131 7.98 6.70 0.79
C SER A 131 7.58 8.17 0.84
N LEU A 132 7.65 8.79 2.02
CA LEU A 132 7.35 10.22 2.20
C LEU A 132 8.12 11.08 1.20
N THR A 133 9.43 10.84 1.06
CA THR A 133 10.29 11.48 0.07
C THR A 133 9.80 11.33 -1.37
N ARG A 134 9.26 10.16 -1.73
CA ARG A 134 8.74 9.97 -3.09
C ARG A 134 7.43 10.72 -3.30
N VAL A 135 6.57 10.81 -2.28
CA VAL A 135 5.35 11.64 -2.38
C VAL A 135 5.74 13.11 -2.52
N GLN A 136 6.72 13.58 -1.76
CA GLN A 136 7.26 14.94 -1.85
C GLN A 136 7.82 15.27 -3.23
N VAL A 137 8.59 14.35 -3.84
CA VAL A 137 9.18 14.59 -5.16
C VAL A 137 8.12 14.70 -6.27
N ASP A 138 7.05 13.90 -6.19
CA ASP A 138 5.96 13.94 -7.18
C ASP A 138 4.98 15.10 -6.95
N ASP A 139 5.09 15.78 -5.81
CA ASP A 139 4.23 16.90 -5.47
C ASP A 139 4.69 18.17 -6.19
N GLU A 140 4.17 18.39 -7.39
CA GLU A 140 4.44 19.58 -8.21
C GLU A 140 4.08 20.91 -7.52
N GLN A 141 3.23 20.86 -6.47
CA GLN A 141 2.82 22.05 -5.72
C GLN A 141 3.78 22.37 -4.57
N ASP A 142 4.67 21.45 -4.13
CA ASP A 142 5.54 21.63 -2.95
C ASP A 142 6.41 22.89 -3.06
N ASN A 143 7.04 23.10 -4.22
CA ASN A 143 7.89 24.26 -4.48
C ASN A 143 7.13 25.60 -4.56
N LYS A 144 5.81 25.53 -4.71
CA LYS A 144 4.90 26.68 -4.81
C LYS A 144 4.38 27.11 -3.43
N ILE A 145 4.65 26.34 -2.38
CA ILE A 145 4.19 26.63 -1.02
C ILE A 145 4.98 27.78 -0.41
N VAL A 146 4.28 28.60 0.37
CA VAL A 146 4.84 29.70 1.15
C VAL A 146 5.79 29.17 2.24
N THR A 147 6.96 29.79 2.37
CA THR A 147 8.04 29.33 3.27
C THR A 147 8.41 30.32 4.38
N ASP A 148 7.76 31.48 4.44
CA ASP A 148 7.99 32.53 5.46
C ASP A 148 7.19 32.30 6.75
N ARG A 149 6.32 31.28 6.77
CA ARG A 149 5.52 30.88 7.93
C ARG A 149 5.46 29.35 8.07
N PRO A 150 5.30 28.82 9.31
CA PRO A 150 5.48 27.40 9.60
C PRO A 150 4.39 26.47 9.08
N ALA A 151 3.11 26.82 9.25
CA ALA A 151 2.03 25.85 9.06
C ALA A 151 1.91 25.35 7.62
N PRO A 152 2.06 26.15 6.54
CA PRO A 152 1.91 25.66 5.17
C PRO A 152 2.79 24.45 4.85
N ARG A 153 4.08 24.49 5.20
CA ARG A 153 4.97 23.35 4.96
C ARG A 153 4.70 22.18 5.91
N ILE A 154 4.52 22.42 7.20
CA ILE A 154 4.23 21.34 8.17
C ILE A 154 2.93 20.60 7.79
N VAL A 155 1.88 21.35 7.49
CA VAL A 155 0.59 20.80 7.04
C VAL A 155 0.77 20.01 5.74
N ARG A 156 1.57 20.52 4.80
CA ARG A 156 1.85 19.77 3.57
C ARG A 156 2.59 18.47 3.84
N THR A 157 3.62 18.48 4.67
CA THR A 157 4.35 17.26 5.05
C THR A 157 3.43 16.24 5.72
N ILE A 158 2.48 16.67 6.55
CA ILE A 158 1.46 15.78 7.13
C ILE A 158 0.56 15.18 6.05
N GLN A 159 0.12 15.96 5.06
CA GLN A 159 -0.68 15.46 3.94
C GLN A 159 0.11 14.47 3.06
N GLN A 160 1.36 14.80 2.73
CA GLN A 160 2.27 13.92 2.00
C GLN A 160 2.54 12.63 2.77
N ALA A 161 2.66 12.71 4.10
CA ALA A 161 2.76 11.55 4.98
C ALA A 161 1.48 10.72 4.96
N GLY A 162 0.30 11.33 4.92
CA GLY A 162 -0.97 10.62 4.69
C GLY A 162 -0.96 9.82 3.40
N THR A 163 -0.66 10.46 2.28
CA THR A 163 -0.51 9.77 0.98
C THR A 163 0.57 8.68 1.03
N ALA A 164 1.66 8.91 1.76
CA ALA A 164 2.72 7.93 1.98
C ALA A 164 2.31 6.78 2.92
N TYR A 165 1.33 6.98 3.79
CA TYR A 165 0.89 6.07 4.84
C TYR A 165 -0.29 5.18 4.42
N ASP A 166 -1.22 5.71 3.63
CA ASP A 166 -2.43 4.97 3.22
C ASP A 166 -2.70 4.98 1.70
N GLY A 167 -1.89 5.70 0.91
CA GLY A 167 -2.00 5.75 -0.55
C GLY A 167 -3.08 6.69 -1.08
N ARG A 168 -3.76 7.48 -0.23
CA ARG A 168 -4.76 8.46 -0.67
C ARG A 168 -4.15 9.53 -1.58
N PRO A 169 -4.90 10.05 -2.56
CA PRO A 169 -4.43 11.13 -3.42
C PRO A 169 -4.10 12.35 -2.58
N LEU A 170 -3.03 13.04 -2.97
CA LEU A 170 -2.56 14.24 -2.28
C LEU A 170 -3.57 15.38 -2.51
N PRO A 171 -4.10 16.02 -1.45
CA PRO A 171 -5.10 17.08 -1.58
C PRO A 171 -4.52 18.33 -2.26
N ASP A 172 -5.37 19.14 -2.89
CA ASP A 172 -4.99 20.44 -3.43
C ASP A 172 -4.53 21.39 -2.33
N VAL A 173 -3.51 22.21 -2.62
CA VAL A 173 -3.02 23.25 -1.70
C VAL A 173 -3.97 24.47 -1.73
N PRO A 174 -4.43 24.99 -0.58
CA PRO A 174 -5.22 26.21 -0.51
C PRO A 174 -4.48 27.39 -1.13
N ALA A 175 -5.20 28.28 -1.83
CA ALA A 175 -4.58 29.44 -2.49
C ALA A 175 -3.75 30.28 -1.50
N SER A 176 -4.24 30.49 -0.28
CA SER A 176 -3.53 31.21 0.80
C SER A 176 -2.16 30.64 1.19
N ASP A 177 -1.89 29.39 0.85
CA ASP A 177 -0.63 28.70 1.16
C ASP A 177 0.32 28.66 -0.04
N LEU A 178 -0.10 29.19 -1.19
CA LEU A 178 0.72 29.31 -2.40
C LEU A 178 1.34 30.69 -2.51
N LYS A 179 2.57 30.74 -3.05
CA LYS A 179 3.25 31.98 -3.44
C LYS A 179 2.40 32.76 -4.45
N GLU A 180 2.42 34.09 -4.37
CA GLU A 180 1.60 34.97 -5.22
C GLU A 180 1.83 34.74 -6.73
N SER A 181 3.07 34.45 -7.14
CA SER A 181 3.40 34.11 -8.54
C SER A 181 2.71 32.82 -9.02
N ALA A 182 2.63 31.79 -8.17
CA ALA A 182 1.98 30.53 -8.47
C ALA A 182 0.44 30.64 -8.55
N GLN A 183 -0.15 31.54 -7.75
CA GLN A 183 -1.57 31.86 -7.83
C GLN A 183 -1.93 32.48 -9.20
N ARG A 184 -1.08 33.39 -9.70
CA ARG A 184 -1.30 34.08 -10.98
C ARG A 184 -1.19 33.16 -12.20
N GLU A 185 -0.36 32.11 -12.15
CA GLU A 185 -0.25 31.10 -13.22
C GLU A 185 -1.55 30.31 -13.43
N ARG A 186 -2.25 29.94 -12.34
CA ARG A 186 -3.54 29.23 -12.40
C ARG A 186 -4.69 30.15 -12.83
N SER A 187 -4.55 31.46 -12.66
CA SER A 187 -5.57 32.48 -12.98
C SER A 187 -5.37 33.18 -14.31
N GLY A 188 -4.30 32.87 -15.06
CA GLY A 188 -4.14 33.35 -16.44
C GLY A 188 -4.96 32.50 -17.41
N PRO A 189 -5.63 33.09 -18.42
CA PRO A 189 -6.21 32.30 -19.49
C PRO A 189 -5.10 31.50 -20.16
N SER A 190 -5.33 30.19 -20.31
CA SER A 190 -4.33 29.25 -20.81
C SER A 190 -3.93 29.59 -22.24
N ALA A 191 -2.77 29.10 -22.71
CA ALA A 191 -2.37 29.25 -24.11
C ALA A 191 -3.44 28.71 -25.08
N THR A 192 -4.21 27.72 -24.63
CA THR A 192 -5.35 27.13 -25.33
C THR A 192 -6.54 28.10 -25.45
N ASP A 193 -6.82 28.93 -24.42
CA ASP A 193 -7.86 29.96 -24.49
C ASP A 193 -7.52 31.10 -25.48
N LYS A 194 -6.23 31.32 -25.73
CA LYS A 194 -5.76 32.29 -26.74
C LYS A 194 -5.80 31.69 -28.15
N GLU A 195 -5.58 30.38 -28.30
CA GLU A 195 -5.68 29.67 -29.58
C GLU A 195 -7.14 29.44 -30.01
N ASP A 196 -8.06 29.13 -29.07
CA ASP A 196 -9.48 28.93 -29.37
C ASP A 196 -10.16 30.23 -29.85
N ARG A 197 -9.75 31.40 -29.34
CA ARG A 197 -10.24 32.68 -29.88
C ARG A 197 -9.75 32.96 -31.31
N ALA A 198 -8.54 32.54 -31.66
CA ALA A 198 -8.00 32.70 -33.02
C ALA A 198 -8.61 31.68 -33.99
N ALA A 199 -8.83 30.44 -33.55
CA ALA A 199 -9.44 29.38 -34.32
C ALA A 199 -10.93 29.66 -34.61
N PHE A 200 -11.67 30.23 -33.66
CA PHE A 200 -13.08 30.55 -33.83
C PHE A 200 -13.34 31.69 -34.83
N THR A 201 -12.43 32.68 -34.91
CA THR A 201 -12.50 33.73 -35.94
C THR A 201 -12.03 33.27 -37.33
N GLY A 202 -11.15 32.25 -37.40
CA GLY A 202 -10.60 31.75 -38.67
C GLY A 202 -11.45 30.71 -39.40
N MET A 203 -12.20 29.86 -38.69
CA MET A 203 -12.99 28.77 -39.30
C MET A 203 -14.38 29.18 -39.79
N GLY A 204 -14.96 30.28 -39.29
CA GLY A 204 -16.33 30.70 -39.65
C GLY A 204 -16.50 31.09 -41.12
N ILE A 205 -15.47 31.67 -41.75
CA ILE A 205 -15.58 32.21 -43.12
C ILE A 205 -15.12 31.18 -44.18
N GLY A 206 -14.11 30.36 -43.88
CA GLY A 206 -13.59 29.36 -44.83
C GLY A 206 -14.45 28.10 -44.95
N GLY A 207 -15.04 27.64 -43.85
CA GLY A 207 -15.81 26.38 -43.81
C GLY A 207 -17.13 26.44 -44.58
N LEU A 208 -17.85 27.56 -44.52
CA LEU A 208 -19.15 27.72 -45.18
C LEU A 208 -19.02 27.78 -46.71
N ALA A 209 -17.98 28.43 -47.23
CA ALA A 209 -17.75 28.52 -48.68
C ALA A 209 -17.34 27.17 -49.30
N GLY A 210 -16.49 26.41 -48.60
CA GLY A 210 -16.08 25.07 -49.05
C GLY A 210 -17.22 24.05 -49.00
N PHE A 211 -18.05 24.09 -47.94
CA PHE A 211 -19.16 23.15 -47.77
C PHE A 211 -20.27 23.35 -48.82
N LEU A 212 -20.60 24.60 -49.17
CA LEU A 212 -21.58 24.91 -50.21
C LEU A 212 -21.16 24.42 -51.60
N LEU A 213 -19.88 24.56 -51.94
CA LEU A 213 -19.35 24.16 -53.24
C LEU A 213 -19.33 22.64 -53.41
N VAL A 214 -18.98 21.91 -52.34
CA VAL A 214 -19.02 20.43 -52.34
C VAL A 214 -20.45 19.91 -52.38
N LEU A 215 -21.40 20.53 -51.66
CA LEU A 215 -22.81 20.13 -51.65
C LEU A 215 -23.45 20.25 -53.05
N ILE A 216 -23.12 21.31 -53.79
CA ILE A 216 -23.63 21.54 -55.15
C ILE A 216 -23.09 20.49 -56.14
N LEU A 217 -21.83 20.08 -56.00
CA LEU A 217 -21.22 19.06 -56.86
C LEU A 217 -21.76 17.66 -56.57
N VAL A 218 -21.99 17.33 -55.29
CA VAL A 218 -22.50 16.01 -54.85
C VAL A 218 -23.96 15.80 -55.23
N LEU A 219 -24.81 16.83 -55.16
CA LEU A 219 -26.20 16.75 -55.60
C LEU A 219 -26.34 16.52 -57.12
N ARG A 220 -25.34 16.93 -57.91
CA ARG A 220 -25.36 16.78 -59.37
C ARG A 220 -24.96 15.37 -59.82
N SER A 221 -24.16 14.65 -59.05
CA SER A 221 -23.67 13.31 -59.38
C SER A 221 -24.58 12.16 -58.92
N TRP A 222 -25.58 12.40 -58.08
CA TRP A 222 -26.51 11.37 -57.58
C TRP A 222 -27.66 10.99 -58.54
N LYS A 223 -27.71 11.57 -59.75
CA LYS A 223 -28.78 11.27 -60.72
C LYS A 223 -28.61 9.94 -61.48
N HIS A 224 -27.48 9.25 -61.34
CA HIS A 224 -27.26 7.94 -61.97
C HIS A 224 -26.68 6.91 -60.99
N ARG A 225 -27.53 5.94 -60.64
CA ARG A 225 -27.37 4.73 -59.77
C ARG A 225 -26.27 3.75 -60.28
N PRO A 226 -25.95 2.58 -59.64
CA PRO A 226 -26.60 1.84 -58.53
C PRO A 226 -25.68 1.24 -57.42
N ALA A 227 -26.31 0.63 -56.40
CA ALA A 227 -25.76 -0.13 -55.24
C ALA A 227 -25.35 -1.59 -55.64
N PRO A 228 -24.83 -2.53 -54.78
CA PRO A 228 -24.73 -2.57 -53.30
C PRO A 228 -23.51 -3.32 -52.63
N SER A 229 -23.52 -3.36 -51.28
CA SER A 229 -23.20 -4.51 -50.38
C SER A 229 -21.81 -4.75 -49.72
N ARG A 230 -21.90 -5.03 -48.40
CA ARG A 230 -21.21 -6.03 -47.52
C ARG A 230 -19.72 -5.93 -47.12
N ARG A 231 -19.56 -5.79 -45.79
CA ARG A 231 -18.79 -6.60 -44.80
C ARG A 231 -17.23 -6.57 -44.73
N ARG A 232 -16.80 -6.27 -43.48
CA ARG A 232 -15.80 -6.94 -42.59
C ARG A 232 -14.28 -6.81 -42.83
N THR A 233 -13.60 -6.56 -41.69
CA THR A 233 -12.29 -7.09 -41.21
C THR A 233 -11.02 -6.64 -41.93
N SER A 234 -9.82 -6.51 -41.35
CA SER A 234 -9.25 -6.65 -40.00
C SER A 234 -7.73 -6.45 -40.12
N GLY A 235 -7.05 -6.02 -39.04
CA GLY A 235 -5.60 -6.23 -38.81
C GLY A 235 -4.67 -5.26 -39.55
N ARG A 236 -3.44 -4.98 -39.12
CA ARG A 236 -2.60 -5.58 -38.08
C ARG A 236 -1.41 -4.64 -37.79
N SER A 237 -1.02 -4.68 -36.52
CA SER A 237 0.17 -4.29 -35.75
C SER A 237 1.50 -3.96 -36.43
N ARG A 238 2.31 -3.12 -35.76
CA ARG A 238 3.76 -2.97 -35.97
C ARG A 238 4.50 -2.89 -34.62
N GLU A 239 5.65 -3.58 -34.55
CA GLU A 239 6.55 -3.70 -33.39
C GLU A 239 7.59 -2.55 -33.27
N LEU A 240 8.15 -2.40 -32.06
CA LEU A 240 9.29 -1.54 -31.68
C LEU A 240 10.28 -2.32 -30.79
N PRO A 241 11.60 -2.01 -30.79
CA PRO A 241 12.57 -2.61 -29.87
C PRO A 241 13.00 -1.72 -28.69
N ALA A 242 13.63 -2.40 -27.74
CA ALA A 242 13.95 -2.07 -26.35
C ALA A 242 15.08 -1.06 -26.08
N GLN A 243 15.00 -0.42 -24.89
CA GLN A 243 16.01 -0.39 -23.80
C GLN A 243 15.46 0.51 -22.66
N ALA A 244 14.93 -0.03 -21.55
CA ALA A 244 15.62 -0.58 -20.38
C ALA A 244 15.98 0.47 -19.31
N ALA A 245 15.00 0.78 -18.45
CA ALA A 245 15.19 1.06 -17.04
C ALA A 245 14.21 0.14 -16.28
N SER A 246 14.71 -0.57 -15.27
CA SER A 246 13.99 -1.61 -14.53
C SER A 246 12.74 -1.05 -13.84
N SER A 247 11.58 -1.19 -14.49
CA SER A 247 10.29 -1.04 -13.84
C SER A 247 10.12 -2.15 -12.82
N ALA A 248 9.59 -1.79 -11.65
CA ALA A 248 9.05 -2.74 -10.67
C ALA A 248 8.21 -3.77 -11.43
N ALA A 249 8.73 -4.99 -11.54
CA ALA A 249 8.25 -5.95 -12.52
C ALA A 249 6.82 -6.36 -12.17
N GLU A 250 5.86 -5.76 -12.87
CA GLU A 250 4.53 -6.33 -13.04
C GLU A 250 4.72 -7.81 -13.37
N VAL A 251 4.07 -8.68 -12.59
CA VAL A 251 4.09 -10.10 -12.91
C VAL A 251 3.42 -10.23 -14.27
N LYS A 252 4.23 -10.45 -15.31
CA LYS A 252 3.72 -10.53 -16.67
C LYS A 252 2.68 -11.63 -16.71
N LEU A 253 1.48 -11.31 -17.18
CA LEU A 253 0.37 -12.26 -17.36
C LEU A 253 0.83 -13.59 -17.95
N SER A 254 1.72 -13.56 -18.96
CA SER A 254 2.31 -14.75 -19.58
C SER A 254 3.04 -15.70 -18.62
N THR A 255 3.68 -15.18 -17.58
CA THR A 255 4.37 -15.98 -16.55
C THR A 255 3.38 -16.74 -15.69
N VAL A 256 2.34 -16.04 -15.21
CA VAL A 256 1.26 -16.65 -14.42
C VAL A 256 0.49 -17.65 -15.26
N THR A 257 0.17 -17.30 -16.51
CA THR A 257 -0.47 -18.21 -17.47
C THR A 257 0.34 -19.49 -17.64
N SER A 258 1.65 -19.37 -17.83
CA SER A 258 2.53 -20.54 -17.94
C SER A 258 2.58 -21.37 -16.65
N GLN A 259 2.43 -20.75 -15.47
CA GLN A 259 2.31 -21.49 -14.21
C GLN A 259 0.98 -22.24 -14.15
N ALA A 260 -0.15 -21.57 -14.41
CA ALA A 260 -1.47 -22.20 -14.43
C ALA A 260 -1.51 -23.39 -15.41
N ASP A 261 -1.03 -23.19 -16.64
CA ASP A 261 -1.03 -24.21 -17.70
C ASP A 261 -0.10 -25.39 -17.38
N ARG A 262 0.90 -25.23 -16.51
CA ARG A 262 1.70 -26.34 -15.98
C ARG A 262 1.02 -27.07 -14.82
N TRP A 263 0.40 -26.32 -13.90
CA TRP A 263 -0.15 -26.87 -12.66
C TRP A 263 -1.50 -27.56 -12.84
N ILE A 264 -2.39 -27.04 -13.71
CA ILE A 264 -3.69 -27.66 -13.97
C ILE A 264 -3.55 -29.12 -14.48
N PRO A 265 -2.71 -29.42 -15.49
CA PRO A 265 -2.49 -30.81 -15.91
C PRO A 265 -1.78 -31.67 -14.86
N LYS A 266 -0.89 -31.06 -14.05
CA LYS A 266 -0.18 -31.75 -12.97
C LYS A 266 -1.15 -32.21 -11.88
N ALA A 267 -2.03 -31.32 -11.41
CA ALA A 267 -3.11 -31.63 -10.48
C ALA A 267 -4.05 -32.70 -11.04
N GLY A 268 -4.41 -32.60 -12.32
CA GLY A 268 -5.24 -33.61 -12.99
C GLY A 268 -4.59 -35.00 -13.04
N ARG A 269 -3.26 -35.12 -13.14
CA ARG A 269 -2.56 -36.41 -13.04
C ARG A 269 -2.58 -36.96 -11.62
N ALA A 270 -2.34 -36.12 -10.62
CA ALA A 270 -2.39 -36.51 -9.20
C ALA A 270 -3.79 -36.99 -8.80
N LEU A 271 -4.85 -36.25 -9.19
CA LEU A 271 -6.23 -36.66 -8.94
C LEU A 271 -6.55 -38.02 -9.56
N ARG A 272 -6.15 -38.26 -10.81
CA ARG A 272 -6.32 -39.59 -11.45
C ARG A 272 -5.57 -40.71 -10.75
N ALA A 273 -4.42 -40.41 -10.13
CA ALA A 273 -3.69 -41.39 -9.33
C ALA A 273 -4.45 -41.71 -8.04
N LEU A 274 -5.00 -40.70 -7.36
CA LEU A 274 -5.84 -40.86 -6.18
C LEU A 274 -7.13 -41.65 -6.49
N GLU A 275 -7.80 -41.36 -7.61
CA GLU A 275 -8.98 -42.09 -8.07
C GLU A 275 -8.71 -43.60 -8.25
N LYS A 276 -7.53 -43.96 -8.78
CA LYS A 276 -7.12 -45.37 -8.87
C LYS A 276 -6.94 -46.01 -7.51
N GLN A 277 -6.40 -45.28 -6.53
CA GLN A 277 -6.25 -45.78 -5.16
C GLN A 277 -7.61 -45.97 -4.49
N VAL A 278 -8.55 -45.04 -4.69
CA VAL A 278 -9.95 -45.14 -4.22
C VAL A 278 -10.62 -46.38 -4.83
N LEU A 279 -10.50 -46.59 -6.14
CA LEU A 279 -11.06 -47.75 -6.83
C LEU A 279 -10.44 -49.08 -6.36
N ALA A 280 -9.13 -49.10 -6.09
CA ALA A 280 -8.49 -50.28 -5.52
C ALA A 280 -8.99 -50.57 -4.10
N ALA A 281 -9.17 -49.51 -3.28
CA ALA A 281 -9.68 -49.64 -1.92
C ALA A 281 -11.12 -50.16 -1.87
N SER A 282 -11.98 -49.73 -2.80
CA SER A 282 -13.38 -50.15 -2.88
C SER A 282 -13.55 -51.61 -3.32
N ARG A 283 -12.55 -52.20 -4.00
CA ARG A 283 -12.59 -53.60 -4.45
C ARG A 283 -12.24 -54.63 -3.39
N ALA A 284 -11.60 -54.22 -2.29
CA ALA A 284 -11.05 -55.17 -1.30
C ALA A 284 -12.08 -55.73 -0.30
N GLY A 285 -13.37 -55.85 -0.69
CA GLY A 285 -14.41 -56.59 0.05
C GLY A 285 -14.99 -55.90 1.29
N ASP A 286 -16.19 -56.34 1.69
CA ASP A 286 -17.04 -55.76 2.74
C ASP A 286 -16.61 -56.08 4.18
N ASP A 287 -15.68 -57.03 4.37
CA ASP A 287 -15.12 -57.41 5.69
C ASP A 287 -14.09 -56.40 6.23
N ALA A 288 -14.26 -55.12 5.88
CA ALA A 288 -13.37 -54.04 6.30
C ALA A 288 -13.56 -53.71 7.78
N ASP A 289 -12.48 -53.82 8.56
CA ASP A 289 -12.44 -53.25 9.91
C ASP A 289 -12.76 -51.73 9.88
N ALA A 290 -13.11 -51.19 11.05
CA ALA A 290 -13.50 -49.78 11.17
C ALA A 290 -12.40 -48.83 10.68
N ALA A 291 -11.12 -49.15 10.93
CA ALA A 291 -9.99 -48.33 10.52
C ALA A 291 -9.81 -48.30 8.99
N ARG A 292 -10.10 -49.40 8.30
CA ARG A 292 -10.07 -49.50 6.84
C ARG A 292 -11.22 -48.72 6.21
N ARG A 293 -12.41 -48.76 6.81
CA ARG A 293 -13.55 -47.93 6.38
C ARG A 293 -13.24 -46.44 6.50
N GLU A 294 -12.66 -46.03 7.63
CA GLU A 294 -12.25 -44.64 7.85
C GLU A 294 -11.20 -44.18 6.82
N ARG A 295 -10.16 -44.99 6.56
CA ARG A 295 -9.17 -44.69 5.52
C ARG A 295 -9.77 -44.56 4.12
N THR A 296 -10.78 -45.37 3.79
CA THR A 296 -11.48 -45.27 2.51
C THR A 296 -12.32 -43.99 2.42
N ARG A 297 -13.02 -43.63 3.50
CA ARG A 297 -13.79 -42.38 3.59
C ARG A 297 -12.88 -41.16 3.43
N ALA A 298 -11.79 -41.10 4.18
CA ALA A 298 -10.81 -40.01 4.08
C ALA A 298 -10.22 -39.85 2.66
N ARG A 299 -10.05 -40.95 1.91
CA ARG A 299 -9.61 -40.89 0.49
C ARG A 299 -10.70 -40.37 -0.45
N LEU A 300 -11.97 -40.69 -0.19
CA LEU A 300 -13.10 -40.16 -0.94
C LEU A 300 -13.26 -38.65 -0.70
N ASP A 301 -13.21 -38.22 0.56
CA ASP A 301 -13.30 -36.80 0.92
C ASP A 301 -12.16 -36.00 0.28
N ARG A 302 -10.93 -36.53 0.32
CA ARG A 302 -9.77 -35.95 -0.36
C ARG A 302 -9.93 -35.88 -1.89
N ARG A 303 -10.50 -36.92 -2.50
CA ARG A 303 -10.77 -36.95 -3.95
C ARG A 303 -11.76 -35.84 -4.30
N ASP A 304 -12.81 -35.67 -3.52
CA ASP A 304 -13.87 -34.69 -3.77
C ASP A 304 -13.35 -33.26 -3.60
N ASP A 305 -12.58 -32.98 -2.56
CA ASP A 305 -11.92 -31.69 -2.35
C ASP A 305 -10.92 -31.36 -3.47
N ALA A 306 -10.03 -32.30 -3.81
CA ALA A 306 -9.08 -32.11 -4.92
C ALA A 306 -9.81 -31.91 -6.28
N GLY A 307 -10.93 -32.61 -6.47
CA GLY A 307 -11.80 -32.47 -7.64
C GLY A 307 -12.43 -31.08 -7.74
N ALA A 308 -13.04 -30.60 -6.65
CA ALA A 308 -13.68 -29.29 -6.59
C ALA A 308 -12.70 -28.16 -6.90
N ARG A 309 -11.51 -28.18 -6.28
CA ARG A 309 -10.46 -27.17 -6.53
C ARG A 309 -9.94 -27.21 -7.97
N LEU A 310 -9.74 -28.40 -8.53
CA LEU A 310 -9.28 -28.54 -9.91
C LEU A 310 -10.34 -28.04 -10.91
N GLU A 311 -11.62 -28.27 -10.63
CA GLU A 311 -12.69 -27.78 -11.48
C GLU A 311 -12.83 -26.26 -11.39
N ALA A 312 -12.79 -25.69 -10.19
CA ALA A 312 -12.75 -24.24 -10.00
C ALA A 312 -11.57 -23.60 -10.74
N ALA A 313 -10.38 -24.22 -10.70
CA ALA A 313 -9.21 -23.76 -11.44
C ALA A 313 -9.46 -23.72 -12.96
N ARG A 314 -10.11 -24.74 -13.53
CA ARG A 314 -10.44 -24.81 -14.97
C ARG A 314 -11.50 -23.80 -15.36
N THR A 315 -12.56 -23.69 -14.56
CA THR A 315 -13.65 -22.73 -14.76
C THR A 315 -13.09 -21.32 -14.86
N LEU A 316 -12.27 -20.94 -13.89
CA LEU A 316 -11.66 -19.62 -13.82
C LEU A 316 -10.69 -19.37 -14.98
N ARG A 317 -9.82 -20.34 -15.29
CA ARG A 317 -8.88 -20.25 -16.42
C ARG A 317 -9.60 -20.05 -17.77
N LYS A 318 -10.80 -20.61 -17.92
CA LYS A 318 -11.65 -20.50 -19.11
C LYS A 318 -12.46 -19.20 -19.14
N ALA A 319 -13.00 -18.75 -18.00
CA ALA A 319 -13.89 -17.60 -17.92
C ALA A 319 -13.14 -16.28 -18.18
N GLU A 320 -11.97 -16.11 -17.57
CA GLU A 320 -11.20 -14.87 -17.63
C GLU A 320 -9.72 -15.16 -17.98
N PRO A 321 -9.43 -15.54 -19.25
CA PRO A 321 -8.12 -16.01 -19.64
C PRO A 321 -7.03 -14.92 -19.67
N ASP A 322 -7.43 -13.65 -19.71
CA ASP A 322 -6.56 -12.49 -19.83
C ASP A 322 -6.49 -11.63 -18.55
N ASP A 323 -7.20 -12.02 -17.49
CA ASP A 323 -7.14 -11.34 -16.18
C ASP A 323 -6.06 -11.97 -15.31
N VAL A 324 -5.11 -11.14 -14.83
CA VAL A 324 -4.02 -11.57 -13.94
C VAL A 324 -4.56 -12.15 -12.63
N LEU A 325 -5.64 -11.59 -12.05
CA LEU A 325 -6.25 -12.12 -10.83
C LEU A 325 -6.85 -13.51 -11.09
N ALA A 326 -7.63 -13.66 -12.16
CA ALA A 326 -8.25 -14.93 -12.48
C ALA A 326 -7.22 -16.02 -12.80
N VAL A 327 -6.23 -15.69 -13.63
CA VAL A 327 -5.17 -16.66 -13.99
C VAL A 327 -4.33 -17.04 -12.78
N THR A 328 -4.06 -16.09 -11.87
CA THR A 328 -3.36 -16.38 -10.60
C THR A 328 -4.21 -17.27 -9.70
N GLY A 329 -5.51 -17.00 -9.57
CA GLY A 329 -6.44 -17.85 -8.83
C GLY A 329 -6.50 -19.27 -9.37
N ALA A 330 -6.49 -19.42 -10.70
CA ALA A 330 -6.50 -20.73 -11.34
C ALA A 330 -5.23 -21.51 -11.04
N PHE A 331 -4.07 -20.84 -11.08
CA PHE A 331 -2.80 -21.42 -10.65
C PHE A 331 -2.83 -21.88 -9.19
N VAL A 332 -3.32 -21.04 -8.27
CA VAL A 332 -3.35 -21.35 -6.83
C VAL A 332 -4.27 -22.54 -6.55
N LEU A 333 -5.50 -22.53 -7.09
CA LEU A 333 -6.45 -23.63 -6.95
C LEU A 333 -5.88 -24.94 -7.51
N ALA A 334 -5.20 -24.91 -8.66
CA ALA A 334 -4.54 -26.09 -9.21
C ALA A 334 -3.39 -26.59 -8.31
N ARG A 335 -2.62 -25.69 -7.69
CA ARG A 335 -1.57 -26.08 -6.74
C ARG A 335 -2.15 -26.71 -5.48
N GLN A 336 -3.25 -26.17 -4.96
CA GLN A 336 -3.96 -26.72 -3.81
C GLN A 336 -4.55 -28.10 -4.14
N ALA A 337 -5.24 -28.25 -5.28
CA ALA A 337 -5.75 -29.53 -5.76
C ALA A 337 -4.65 -30.60 -5.85
N PHE A 338 -3.46 -30.23 -6.32
CA PHE A 338 -2.31 -31.13 -6.33
C PHE A 338 -1.86 -31.54 -4.91
N GLN A 339 -1.75 -30.60 -3.97
CA GLN A 339 -1.36 -30.90 -2.58
C GLN A 339 -2.34 -31.87 -1.92
N VAL A 340 -3.64 -31.58 -2.05
CA VAL A 340 -4.72 -32.42 -1.52
C VAL A 340 -4.68 -33.80 -2.17
N ALA A 341 -4.54 -33.90 -3.50
CA ALA A 341 -4.51 -35.19 -4.20
C ALA A 341 -3.33 -36.09 -3.77
N GLU A 342 -2.16 -35.51 -3.52
CA GLU A 342 -0.98 -36.22 -3.01
C GLU A 342 -1.11 -36.60 -1.52
N GLY A 343 -2.10 -36.03 -0.81
CA GLY A 343 -2.30 -36.24 0.62
C GLY A 343 -1.34 -35.46 1.51
N ASN A 344 -0.80 -34.36 1.01
CA ASN A 344 -0.02 -33.41 1.80
C ASN A 344 -0.95 -32.46 2.57
N ASP A 345 -0.45 -31.91 3.67
CA ASP A 345 -1.14 -30.81 4.35
C ASP A 345 -1.32 -29.62 3.40
N LEU A 346 -2.51 -29.02 3.44
CA LEU A 346 -2.84 -27.88 2.59
C LEU A 346 -2.12 -26.64 3.12
N LEU A 347 -1.02 -26.27 2.47
CA LEU A 347 -0.33 -25.03 2.80
C LEU A 347 -1.00 -23.86 2.08
N PRO A 348 -1.38 -22.79 2.81
CA PRO A 348 -1.95 -21.59 2.21
C PRO A 348 -0.95 -20.94 1.25
N PRO A 349 -1.41 -20.17 0.24
CA PRO A 349 -0.51 -19.37 -0.57
C PRO A 349 0.17 -18.26 0.26
N CYS A 350 1.26 -17.74 -0.27
CA CYS A 350 1.83 -16.51 0.26
C CYS A 350 0.83 -15.37 0.01
N PHE A 351 0.36 -14.73 1.08
CA PHE A 351 -0.60 -13.64 1.03
C PHE A 351 -0.13 -12.51 0.10
N PHE A 352 1.15 -12.15 0.10
CA PHE A 352 1.63 -11.02 -0.70
C PHE A 352 1.72 -11.32 -2.19
N ASP A 353 2.18 -12.51 -2.55
CA ASP A 353 2.23 -12.92 -3.94
C ASP A 353 1.92 -14.42 -4.00
N PRO A 354 0.72 -14.79 -4.46
CA PRO A 354 0.32 -16.19 -4.51
C PRO A 354 1.20 -17.03 -5.44
N THR A 355 1.91 -16.40 -6.39
CA THR A 355 2.85 -17.06 -7.31
C THR A 355 4.14 -17.52 -6.62
N HIS A 356 4.43 -16.99 -5.42
CA HIS A 356 5.53 -17.46 -4.58
C HIS A 356 5.25 -18.86 -4.01
N PRO A 357 6.27 -19.51 -3.43
CA PRO A 357 6.07 -20.70 -2.60
C PRO A 357 4.99 -20.48 -1.53
N SER A 358 4.38 -21.58 -1.07
CA SER A 358 3.34 -21.54 -0.03
C SER A 358 3.78 -20.78 1.22
N GLY A 359 2.81 -20.19 1.91
CA GLY A 359 3.01 -19.43 3.13
C GLY A 359 3.30 -20.35 4.31
N THR A 360 4.58 -20.63 4.54
CA THR A 360 5.05 -21.48 5.65
C THR A 360 5.42 -20.69 6.90
N MET A 361 5.40 -19.36 6.82
CA MET A 361 5.66 -18.46 7.95
C MET A 361 4.46 -17.55 8.16
N THR A 362 4.30 -17.11 9.38
CA THR A 362 3.32 -16.09 9.74
C THR A 362 3.97 -14.71 9.67
N ALA A 363 3.30 -13.75 9.02
CA ALA A 363 3.73 -12.36 8.95
C ALA A 363 2.71 -11.47 9.66
N ALA A 364 3.16 -10.65 10.61
CA ALA A 364 2.35 -9.62 11.24
C ALA A 364 2.09 -8.49 10.24
N TRP A 365 0.96 -8.55 9.54
CA TRP A 365 0.69 -7.69 8.40
C TRP A 365 -0.09 -6.43 8.76
N ALA A 366 -1.06 -6.55 9.67
CA ALA A 366 -1.78 -5.43 10.26
C ALA A 366 -1.99 -5.69 11.76
N ASP A 367 -2.49 -4.70 12.48
CA ASP A 367 -2.82 -4.85 13.89
C ASP A 367 -3.79 -6.03 14.06
N ASP A 368 -3.41 -6.98 14.92
CA ASP A 368 -4.11 -8.24 15.18
C ASP A 368 -4.37 -9.16 13.96
N THR A 369 -3.71 -8.88 12.82
CA THR A 369 -3.86 -9.67 11.59
C THR A 369 -2.55 -10.30 11.17
N GLU A 370 -2.48 -11.60 11.42
CA GLU A 370 -1.42 -12.47 10.95
C GLU A 370 -1.82 -13.10 9.61
N VAL A 371 -0.92 -13.03 8.62
CA VAL A 371 -1.15 -13.64 7.31
C VAL A 371 -0.08 -14.67 6.99
N PRO A 372 -0.43 -15.77 6.30
CA PRO A 372 0.57 -16.71 5.85
C PRO A 372 1.38 -16.09 4.72
N ALA A 373 2.70 -16.17 4.84
CA ALA A 373 3.63 -15.60 3.89
C ALA A 373 4.79 -16.57 3.63
N CYS A 374 5.33 -16.53 2.41
CA CYS A 374 6.56 -17.25 2.14
C CYS A 374 7.68 -16.66 3.02
N LYS A 375 8.74 -17.44 3.26
CA LYS A 375 9.86 -17.03 4.10
C LYS A 375 10.39 -15.63 3.76
N THR A 376 10.54 -15.34 2.46
CA THR A 376 11.04 -14.04 1.99
C THR A 376 10.09 -12.90 2.36
N CYS A 377 8.79 -13.04 2.09
CA CYS A 377 7.81 -12.00 2.37
C CYS A 377 7.62 -11.80 3.88
N ALA A 378 7.60 -12.87 4.68
CA ALA A 378 7.54 -12.78 6.13
C ALA A 378 8.75 -12.03 6.71
N GLN A 379 9.95 -12.32 6.19
CA GLN A 379 11.16 -11.60 6.57
C GLN A 379 11.09 -10.11 6.20
N THR A 380 10.60 -9.77 5.01
CA THR A 380 10.40 -8.38 4.60
C THR A 380 9.45 -7.66 5.57
N VAL A 381 8.32 -8.25 5.92
CA VAL A 381 7.36 -7.68 6.88
C VAL A 381 7.98 -7.51 8.27
N SER A 382 8.74 -8.50 8.75
CA SER A 382 9.41 -8.43 10.06
C SER A 382 10.44 -7.29 10.16
N ARG A 383 10.92 -6.78 9.02
CA ARG A 383 11.83 -5.62 8.94
C ARG A 383 11.10 -4.28 8.83
N GLY A 384 9.77 -4.26 8.89
CA GLY A 384 8.99 -3.03 8.68
C GLY A 384 8.86 -2.64 7.20
N GLU A 385 9.05 -3.58 6.27
CA GLU A 385 8.91 -3.38 4.82
C GLU A 385 7.65 -4.12 4.30
N THR A 386 6.96 -3.62 3.26
CA THR A 386 5.90 -4.34 2.51
C THR A 386 6.54 -5.08 1.35
N PRO A 387 6.31 -6.39 1.27
CA PRO A 387 6.70 -7.18 0.13
C PRO A 387 6.19 -6.61 -1.19
N LEU A 388 7.00 -6.73 -2.25
CA LEU A 388 6.49 -6.51 -3.60
C LEU A 388 5.44 -7.58 -3.88
N GLY A 389 4.17 -7.19 -3.77
CA GLY A 389 3.05 -8.09 -3.98
C GLY A 389 2.70 -8.33 -5.42
N LEU A 390 1.76 -9.24 -5.65
CA LEU A 390 1.11 -9.38 -6.94
C LEU A 390 0.45 -8.04 -7.32
N ARG A 391 0.97 -7.40 -8.37
CA ARG A 391 0.46 -6.13 -8.88
C ARG A 391 -0.46 -6.37 -10.06
N VAL A 392 -1.52 -5.56 -10.12
CA VAL A 392 -2.58 -5.66 -11.11
C VAL A 392 -3.00 -4.26 -11.53
N ALA A 393 -3.33 -4.10 -12.80
CA ALA A 393 -3.86 -2.84 -13.31
C ALA A 393 -5.31 -2.67 -12.80
N PRO A 394 -5.68 -1.53 -12.21
CA PRO A 394 -7.06 -1.30 -11.77
C PRO A 394 -7.99 -1.25 -12.99
N ALA A 395 -9.15 -1.91 -12.89
CA ALA A 395 -10.13 -2.01 -13.98
C ALA A 395 -10.98 -0.73 -14.20
N GLY A 396 -10.82 0.31 -13.36
CA GLY A 396 -11.68 1.49 -13.39
C GLY A 396 -10.96 2.78 -13.03
N GLY A 397 -10.79 3.66 -14.02
CA GLY A 397 -10.58 5.09 -13.85
C GLY A 397 -11.54 5.82 -14.78
N LEU A 398 -12.23 6.85 -14.30
CA LEU A 398 -13.07 7.70 -15.15
C LEU A 398 -12.16 8.25 -16.28
N PHE A 399 -12.44 7.86 -17.53
CA PHE A 399 -11.64 8.15 -18.73
C PHE A 399 -10.33 7.35 -18.96
N GLY A 400 -10.00 6.35 -18.14
CA GLY A 400 -8.90 5.41 -18.44
C GLY A 400 -7.49 6.01 -18.42
N ILE A 401 -7.28 7.10 -17.67
CA ILE A 401 -6.04 7.90 -17.69
C ILE A 401 -4.98 7.39 -16.69
N ASP A 402 -5.36 6.63 -15.65
CA ASP A 402 -4.40 6.03 -14.72
C ASP A 402 -4.52 4.49 -14.71
N ARG A 403 -3.47 3.82 -15.21
CA ARG A 403 -3.32 2.35 -15.24
C ARG A 403 -2.15 1.88 -14.37
N THR A 404 -1.72 2.69 -13.40
CA THR A 404 -0.58 2.33 -12.56
C THR A 404 -0.86 1.01 -11.83
N PRO A 405 -0.03 -0.04 -12.00
CA PRO A 405 -0.27 -1.32 -11.34
C PRO A 405 -0.21 -1.15 -9.83
N VAL A 406 -1.28 -1.54 -9.15
CA VAL A 406 -1.39 -1.50 -7.68
C VAL A 406 -1.33 -2.92 -7.12
N PRO A 407 -0.84 -3.13 -5.88
CA PRO A 407 -0.90 -4.44 -5.25
C PRO A 407 -2.35 -4.92 -5.14
N TYR A 408 -2.59 -6.21 -5.35
CA TYR A 408 -3.97 -6.72 -5.45
C TYR A 408 -4.80 -6.50 -4.18
N TRP A 409 -4.17 -6.48 -3.00
CA TRP A 409 -4.84 -6.24 -1.72
C TRP A 409 -5.28 -4.79 -1.52
N THR A 410 -4.96 -3.87 -2.45
CA THR A 410 -5.50 -2.51 -2.47
C THR A 410 -6.74 -2.39 -3.36
N LEU A 411 -7.14 -3.48 -4.04
CA LEU A 411 -8.35 -3.53 -4.85
C LEU A 411 -9.59 -3.80 -4.01
N ASP A 412 -10.76 -3.62 -4.63
CA ASP A 412 -12.06 -3.90 -4.04
C ASP A 412 -12.20 -5.39 -3.65
N PRO A 413 -12.58 -5.71 -2.40
CA PRO A 413 -12.81 -7.08 -1.93
C PRO A 413 -14.02 -7.78 -2.56
N GLU A 414 -14.82 -7.16 -3.42
CA GLU A 414 -15.90 -7.87 -4.15
C GLU A 414 -15.37 -9.02 -5.03
N ASN A 415 -14.14 -8.91 -5.53
CA ASN A 415 -13.50 -9.98 -6.29
C ASN A 415 -13.13 -11.16 -5.36
N PRO A 416 -13.52 -12.41 -5.69
CA PRO A 416 -13.31 -13.57 -4.82
C PRO A 416 -11.83 -13.85 -4.48
N MET A 417 -10.89 -13.41 -5.33
CA MET A 417 -9.46 -13.63 -5.13
C MET A 417 -8.92 -12.62 -4.13
N VAL A 418 -9.38 -11.38 -4.22
CA VAL A 418 -9.02 -10.32 -3.29
C VAL A 418 -9.61 -10.62 -1.91
N ALA A 419 -10.91 -10.98 -1.84
CA ALA A 419 -11.60 -11.32 -0.59
C ALA A 419 -10.91 -12.40 0.24
N THR A 420 -10.43 -13.45 -0.43
CA THR A 420 -9.82 -14.62 0.23
C THR A 420 -8.30 -14.53 0.35
N GLY A 421 -7.68 -13.48 -0.21
CA GLY A 421 -6.22 -13.43 -0.38
C GLY A 421 -5.71 -14.62 -1.21
N PHE A 422 -6.43 -15.00 -2.27
CA PHE A 422 -6.23 -16.22 -3.05
C PHE A 422 -6.31 -17.52 -2.25
N GLY A 423 -7.02 -17.51 -1.12
CA GLY A 423 -7.09 -18.63 -0.19
C GLY A 423 -6.05 -18.59 0.93
N ALA A 424 -5.33 -17.48 1.09
CA ALA A 424 -4.44 -17.24 2.23
C ALA A 424 -5.22 -16.91 3.51
N LEU A 425 -6.37 -16.24 3.39
CA LEU A 425 -7.18 -15.79 4.52
C LEU A 425 -8.33 -16.74 4.86
N SER A 426 -8.86 -17.44 3.86
CA SER A 426 -9.98 -18.38 4.02
C SER A 426 -9.91 -19.49 2.96
N ASP A 427 -10.35 -20.70 3.29
CA ASP A 427 -10.27 -21.86 2.39
C ASP A 427 -11.50 -22.05 1.48
N ASP A 428 -12.34 -21.02 1.33
CA ASP A 428 -13.60 -21.04 0.58
C ASP A 428 -13.47 -20.52 -0.86
N LEU A 429 -12.24 -20.34 -1.37
CA LEU A 429 -12.00 -19.79 -2.71
C LEU A 429 -12.65 -20.63 -3.81
N ALA A 430 -12.54 -21.97 -3.74
CA ALA A 430 -13.11 -22.86 -4.76
C ALA A 430 -14.64 -22.69 -4.86
N GLU A 431 -15.32 -22.65 -3.71
CA GLU A 431 -16.77 -22.45 -3.64
C GLU A 431 -17.21 -21.08 -4.17
N ARG A 432 -16.46 -20.03 -3.84
CA ARG A 432 -16.74 -18.67 -4.35
C ARG A 432 -16.59 -18.59 -5.85
N VAL A 433 -15.54 -19.21 -6.40
CA VAL A 433 -15.31 -19.27 -7.85
C VAL A 433 -16.44 -20.04 -8.53
N GLU A 434 -16.85 -21.18 -8.01
CA GLU A 434 -17.95 -21.96 -8.58
C GLU A 434 -19.27 -21.17 -8.54
N ARG A 435 -19.56 -20.46 -7.45
CA ARG A 435 -20.77 -19.64 -7.31
C ARG A 435 -20.83 -18.49 -8.32
N ILE A 436 -19.69 -17.83 -8.58
CA ILE A 436 -19.63 -16.64 -9.44
C ILE A 436 -19.46 -17.04 -10.92
N TYR A 437 -18.61 -18.03 -11.21
CA TYR A 437 -18.20 -18.37 -12.57
C TYR A 437 -18.76 -19.70 -13.08
N GLY A 438 -19.26 -20.58 -12.19
CA GLY A 438 -19.79 -21.90 -12.54
C GLY A 438 -21.16 -21.87 -13.22
N GLY A 439 -21.87 -20.73 -13.18
CA GLY A 439 -23.17 -20.52 -13.85
C GLY A 439 -23.10 -20.32 -15.36
N VAL A 440 -21.90 -20.22 -15.95
CA VAL A 440 -21.71 -20.14 -17.40
C VAL A 440 -21.68 -21.56 -17.98
N ARG A 441 -22.84 -22.20 -18.12
CA ARG A 441 -23.01 -23.43 -18.90
C ARG A 441 -23.62 -23.16 -20.25
#